data_AF-A0A0R1USY0-F1
#
_entry.id   AF-A0A0R1USY0-F1
#
_cell.length_a   1.000
_cell.length_b   1.000
_cell.length_c   1.000
_cell.angle_alpha   90.00
_cell.angle_beta   90.00
_cell.angle_gamma   90.00
#
_symmetry.space_group_name_H-M   'P 1'
#
loop_
_entity.id
_entity.type
_entity.pdbx_description
1 polymer ?
#
loop_
_entity_poly.entity_id
_entity_poly.type
_entity_poly.pdbx_seq_one_letter_code
_entity_poly.pdbx_strand_id
1 'polypeptide(L)'
;MKKIALKALMLSCLVVSFGMVADSKVPVSAFAKTQAAKVVKHEKIKRTSYHANGGILYTSTTLTKKSAKQVKNVKTTLFASKSARIKKNNGKQATYYFVKNKRGDVKGWLWKGNLNRTKNLAQRASDLRRFKVAYWAKGRHGDMDDLPDEALRNMPLSHVYNISYHDNKAGMPSLLRRFYAWNPREAQGSLMAYAIFKGRFDAKTNAKLLRLKNRVQKEISQYKSHDVVSTDNLWDATNDLGQALSKAVHTLG
;
A
#
# COMPACT_ATOMS: atom_id res chain seq x y z
N MET A 1 -44.01 11.35 34.92
CA MET A 1 -42.97 10.35 34.60
C MET A 1 -41.76 11.06 33.99
N LYS A 2 -40.54 10.67 34.41
CA LYS A 2 -39.28 10.61 33.63
C LYS A 2 -38.89 11.89 32.85
N LYS A 3 -38.00 12.71 33.43
CA LYS A 3 -36.53 12.75 33.26
C LYS A 3 -36.07 13.13 31.84
N ILE A 4 -35.12 14.03 31.57
CA ILE A 4 -34.23 14.98 32.28
C ILE A 4 -33.69 15.83 31.10
N ALA A 5 -34.12 17.08 30.95
CA ALA A 5 -33.45 18.32 31.36
C ALA A 5 -32.39 18.82 30.35
N LEU A 6 -32.90 19.46 29.30
CA LEU A 6 -32.27 20.55 28.53
C LEU A 6 -32.58 21.87 29.27
N LYS A 7 -31.72 22.90 29.14
CA LYS A 7 -31.78 24.28 29.71
C LYS A 7 -30.90 24.45 30.97
N ALA A 8 -30.24 25.57 31.24
CA ALA A 8 -30.58 26.98 30.98
C ALA A 8 -29.29 27.77 30.64
N LEU A 9 -29.30 28.75 29.72
CA LEU A 9 -29.95 30.07 29.74
C LEU A 9 -29.42 30.99 30.87
N MET A 10 -29.06 32.20 30.44
CA MET A 10 -28.35 33.27 31.14
C MET A 10 -29.16 34.02 32.23
N LEU A 11 -28.44 34.98 32.85
CA LEU A 11 -28.82 36.12 33.70
C LEU A 11 -28.97 35.76 35.19
N SER A 12 -28.37 36.45 36.16
CA SER A 12 -28.03 37.88 36.24
C SER A 12 -27.13 38.15 37.47
N CYS A 13 -26.26 39.17 37.38
CA CYS A 13 -26.12 40.29 38.33
C CYS A 13 -24.69 40.84 38.33
N LEU A 14 -24.59 42.11 37.92
CA LEU A 14 -23.45 42.98 38.07
C LEU A 14 -23.32 43.35 39.57
N VAL A 15 -22.15 43.12 40.17
CA VAL A 15 -21.73 43.83 41.38
C VAL A 15 -20.31 44.34 41.13
N VAL A 16 -20.17 45.66 41.22
CA VAL A 16 -18.90 46.38 41.16
C VAL A 16 -18.27 46.35 42.54
N SER A 17 -17.02 45.90 42.64
CA SER A 17 -16.10 46.32 43.69
C SER A 17 -14.70 46.49 43.11
N PHE A 18 -14.17 47.70 43.33
CA PHE A 18 -12.82 48.13 43.00
C PHE A 18 -11.83 47.49 43.98
N GLY A 19 -10.66 47.07 43.48
CA GLY A 19 -9.43 46.97 44.30
C GLY A 19 -8.86 45.57 44.50
N MET A 20 -7.93 45.17 43.63
CA MET A 20 -6.55 44.79 43.99
C MET A 20 -5.85 44.30 42.72
N VAL A 21 -4.73 44.95 42.40
CA VAL A 21 -3.79 44.49 41.37
C VAL A 21 -3.16 43.19 41.88
N ALA A 22 -3.69 42.05 41.47
CA ALA A 22 -2.99 40.78 41.56
C ALA A 22 -2.31 40.52 40.22
N ASP A 23 -0.99 40.70 40.20
CA ASP A 23 -0.10 40.29 39.12
C ASP A 23 -0.24 38.78 38.91
N SER A 24 -1.21 38.44 38.05
CA SER A 24 -1.54 37.07 37.71
C SER A 24 -0.49 36.63 36.70
N LYS A 25 0.65 36.12 37.19
CA LYS A 25 1.59 35.37 36.37
C LYS A 25 0.83 34.21 35.73
N VAL A 26 0.34 34.41 34.51
CA VAL A 26 -0.24 33.36 33.69
C VAL A 26 0.84 32.27 33.61
N PRO A 27 0.60 31.07 34.16
CA PRO A 27 1.56 29.99 34.00
C PRO A 27 1.62 29.67 32.51
N VAL A 28 2.70 30.10 31.86
CA VAL A 28 3.05 29.62 30.53
C VAL A 28 3.12 28.11 30.66
N SER A 29 2.15 27.42 30.04
CA SER A 29 2.13 25.97 30.01
C SER A 29 3.47 25.49 29.47
N ALA A 30 4.29 24.93 30.36
CA ALA A 30 5.55 24.34 29.97
C ALA A 30 5.21 23.20 29.02
N PHE A 31 5.59 23.32 27.74
CA PHE A 31 5.45 22.24 26.77
C PHE A 31 6.06 20.98 27.37
N ALA A 32 5.23 19.97 27.62
CA ALA A 32 5.65 18.70 28.19
C ALA A 32 6.87 18.18 27.41
N LYS A 33 8.01 18.07 28.09
CA LYS A 33 9.28 17.64 27.50
C LYS A 33 9.08 16.23 26.95
N THR A 34 9.12 16.08 25.64
CA THR A 34 8.99 14.76 25.01
C THR A 34 10.12 13.86 25.48
N GLN A 35 9.76 12.80 26.20
CA GLN A 35 10.71 11.85 26.74
C GLN A 35 11.49 11.19 25.59
N ALA A 36 12.82 11.34 25.64
CA ALA A 36 13.72 10.82 24.63
C ALA A 36 13.69 9.29 24.59
N ALA A 37 13.69 8.73 23.38
CA ALA A 37 13.80 7.29 23.21
C ALA A 37 15.20 6.79 23.62
N LYS A 38 15.25 5.61 24.24
CA LYS A 38 16.53 5.00 24.68
C LYS A 38 17.17 4.26 23.51
N VAL A 39 18.42 4.61 23.19
CA VAL A 39 19.18 3.87 22.19
C VAL A 39 19.78 2.62 22.83
N VAL A 40 19.47 1.47 22.24
CA VAL A 40 19.93 0.16 22.71
C VAL A 40 21.24 -0.24 22.03
N LYS A 41 21.38 0.06 20.74
CA LYS A 41 22.57 -0.29 19.96
C LYS A 41 22.77 0.65 18.78
N HIS A 42 24.04 0.93 18.45
CA HIS A 42 24.45 1.64 17.25
C HIS A 42 25.41 0.79 16.43
N GLU A 43 25.22 0.77 15.10
CA GLU A 43 26.12 0.04 14.19
C GLU A 43 26.32 0.81 12.89
N LYS A 44 27.52 0.67 12.30
CA LYS A 44 27.74 1.02 10.89
C LYS A 44 27.25 -0.15 10.04
N ILE A 45 26.61 0.15 8.92
CA ILE A 45 26.11 -0.87 7.98
C ILE A 45 26.65 -0.58 6.58
N LYS A 46 26.72 -1.63 5.75
CA LYS A 46 27.05 -1.47 4.32
C LYS A 46 26.10 -0.45 3.69
N ARG A 47 26.67 0.51 2.96
CA ARG A 47 25.90 1.53 2.25
C ARG A 47 24.92 0.84 1.30
N THR A 48 23.64 1.01 1.54
CA THR A 48 22.58 0.35 0.79
C THR A 48 21.52 1.36 0.36
N SER A 49 21.07 1.28 -0.89
CA SER A 49 20.01 2.13 -1.42
C SER A 49 18.63 1.63 -0.99
N TYR A 50 17.77 2.59 -0.64
CA TYR A 50 16.40 2.38 -0.24
C TYR A 50 15.50 3.47 -0.84
N HIS A 51 14.21 3.22 -0.79
CA HIS A 51 13.10 4.08 -1.15
C HIS A 51 12.17 4.12 0.04
N ALA A 52 11.85 5.32 0.48
CA ALA A 52 10.91 5.48 1.57
C ALA A 52 9.48 5.39 1.07
N ASN A 53 8.65 4.67 1.83
CA ASN A 53 7.20 4.58 1.64
C ASN A 53 6.43 5.40 2.69
N GLY A 54 7.12 6.37 3.29
CA GLY A 54 6.55 7.37 4.19
C GLY A 54 7.29 7.41 5.51
N GLY A 55 6.56 7.87 6.53
CA GLY A 55 7.07 7.97 7.88
C GLY A 55 7.76 9.29 8.21
N ILE A 56 8.15 9.36 9.47
CA ILE A 56 8.73 10.56 10.06
C ILE A 56 10.25 10.43 10.05
N LEU A 57 10.91 11.38 9.39
CA LEU A 57 12.35 11.53 9.45
C LEU A 57 12.70 12.30 10.72
N TYR A 58 13.58 11.73 11.55
CA TYR A 58 14.05 12.37 12.77
C TYR A 58 15.47 12.90 12.59
N THR A 59 15.82 13.97 13.30
CA THR A 59 17.18 14.53 13.23
C THR A 59 18.16 13.73 14.10
N SER A 60 17.67 13.02 15.12
CA SER A 60 18.45 12.25 16.08
C SER A 60 17.81 10.89 16.41
N THR A 61 18.58 10.01 17.05
CA THR A 61 18.10 8.72 17.59
C THR A 61 17.28 8.84 18.87
N THR A 62 17.21 10.03 19.47
CA THR A 62 16.31 10.29 20.60
C THR A 62 14.84 10.45 20.17
N LEU A 63 14.60 10.57 18.86
CA LEU A 63 13.26 10.67 18.24
C LEU A 63 12.40 11.84 18.75
N THR A 64 13.01 12.85 19.37
CA THR A 64 12.29 14.02 19.92
C THR A 64 12.05 15.12 18.89
N LYS A 65 12.92 15.23 17.88
CA LYS A 65 12.84 16.27 16.84
C LYS A 65 12.61 15.66 15.47
N LYS A 66 11.49 16.03 14.84
CA LYS A 66 11.18 15.72 13.44
C LYS A 66 12.00 16.64 12.53
N SER A 67 12.47 16.10 11.41
CA SER A 67 13.09 16.91 10.36
C SER A 67 12.05 17.79 9.69
N ALA A 68 12.42 19.03 9.37
CA ALA A 68 11.57 19.92 8.56
C ALA A 68 11.41 19.40 7.12
N LYS A 69 12.33 18.55 6.65
CA LYS A 69 12.25 17.91 5.34
C LYS A 69 11.39 16.65 5.44
N GLN A 70 10.31 16.62 4.67
CA GLN A 70 9.46 15.45 4.53
C GLN A 70 10.07 14.46 3.54
N VAL A 71 10.01 13.18 3.88
CA VAL A 71 10.33 12.11 2.95
C VAL A 71 9.06 11.73 2.21
N LYS A 72 8.86 12.34 1.03
CA LYS A 72 7.74 11.97 0.15
C LYS A 72 8.01 10.61 -0.49
N ASN A 73 6.95 9.81 -0.60
CA ASN A 73 7.03 8.41 -0.99
C ASN A 73 7.68 8.22 -2.37
N VAL A 74 8.52 7.19 -2.50
CA VAL A 74 9.00 6.54 -3.73
C VAL A 74 9.94 7.34 -4.65
N LYS A 75 9.84 8.67 -4.74
CA LYS A 75 10.62 9.44 -5.73
C LYS A 75 12.11 9.58 -5.41
N THR A 76 12.48 9.59 -4.13
CA THR A 76 13.86 9.88 -3.70
C THR A 76 14.58 8.60 -3.26
N THR A 77 15.71 8.29 -3.92
CA THR A 77 16.64 7.27 -3.44
C THR A 77 17.36 7.77 -2.19
N LEU A 78 17.29 6.98 -1.13
CA LEU A 78 17.93 7.19 0.15
C LEU A 78 19.04 6.16 0.35
N PHE A 79 20.20 6.58 0.82
CA PHE A 79 21.31 5.70 1.15
C PHE A 79 21.39 5.53 2.66
N ALA A 80 21.16 4.32 3.14
CA ALA A 80 21.37 3.99 4.54
C ALA A 80 22.84 3.62 4.79
N SER A 81 23.40 4.10 5.89
CA SER A 81 24.81 3.83 6.26
C SER A 81 25.04 3.53 7.75
N LYS A 82 24.05 3.81 8.61
CA LYS A 82 24.09 3.50 10.04
C LYS A 82 22.76 2.88 10.47
N SER A 83 22.80 1.99 11.46
CA SER A 83 21.63 1.45 12.15
C SER A 83 21.63 1.87 13.61
N ALA A 84 20.44 2.03 14.17
CA ALA A 84 20.23 2.20 15.59
C ALA A 84 19.02 1.37 16.03
N ARG A 85 19.20 0.51 17.02
CA ARG A 85 18.09 -0.16 17.70
C ARG A 85 17.63 0.73 18.85
N ILE A 86 16.37 1.12 18.84
CA ILE A 86 15.80 2.11 19.75
C ILE A 86 14.65 1.46 20.51
N LYS A 87 14.67 1.57 21.84
CA LYS A 87 13.54 1.23 22.70
C LYS A 87 12.65 2.45 22.82
N LYS A 88 11.43 2.33 22.31
CA LYS A 88 10.39 3.37 22.40
C LYS A 88 9.83 3.42 23.83
N ASN A 89 9.12 4.50 24.13
CA ASN A 89 8.53 4.72 25.46
C ASN A 89 7.50 3.64 25.82
N ASN A 90 6.86 3.01 24.83
CA ASN A 90 5.97 1.87 25.01
C ASN A 90 6.69 0.52 25.22
N GLY A 91 7.99 0.54 25.52
CA GLY A 91 8.81 -0.65 25.74
C GLY A 91 9.22 -1.41 24.46
N LYS A 92 8.54 -1.19 23.32
CA LYS A 92 8.83 -1.87 22.06
C LYS A 92 10.14 -1.39 21.45
N GLN A 93 10.86 -2.30 20.82
CA GLN A 93 12.10 -2.00 20.11
C GLN A 93 11.85 -1.83 18.62
N ALA A 94 12.54 -0.88 17.99
CA ALA A 94 12.50 -0.65 16.57
C ALA A 94 13.88 -0.30 16.03
N THR A 95 14.20 -0.77 14.82
CA THR A 95 15.44 -0.41 14.15
C THR A 95 15.22 0.81 13.25
N TYR A 96 16.04 1.83 13.41
CA TYR A 96 16.08 3.03 12.59
C TYR A 96 17.38 3.04 11.79
N TYR A 97 17.29 3.50 10.54
CA TYR A 97 18.45 3.71 9.69
C TYR A 97 18.72 5.19 9.51
N PHE A 98 19.98 5.57 9.61
CA PHE A 98 20.41 6.89 9.16
C PHE A 98 20.47 6.88 7.64
N VAL A 99 19.61 7.68 7.03
CA VAL A 99 19.45 7.80 5.58
C VAL A 99 19.86 9.17 5.09
N LYS A 100 20.42 9.22 3.89
CA LYS A 100 20.79 10.46 3.19
C LYS A 100 20.49 10.29 1.69
N ASN A 101 19.89 11.27 1.02
CA ASN A 101 19.80 11.25 -0.44
C ASN A 101 21.14 11.64 -1.11
N LYS A 102 21.25 11.55 -2.44
CA LYS A 102 22.50 11.88 -3.14
C LYS A 102 22.96 13.33 -2.89
N ARG A 103 22.03 14.29 -2.90
CA ARG A 103 22.28 15.72 -2.69
C ARG A 103 22.60 16.09 -1.24
N GLY A 104 22.12 15.31 -0.27
CA GLY A 104 22.38 15.49 1.15
C GLY A 104 21.46 16.45 1.91
N ASP A 105 20.52 17.08 1.20
CA ASP A 105 19.48 17.95 1.76
C ASP A 105 18.38 17.17 2.49
N VAL A 106 18.16 15.90 2.14
CA VAL A 106 17.30 14.98 2.87
C VAL A 106 18.17 13.99 3.65
N LYS A 107 18.28 14.19 4.97
CA LYS A 107 19.03 13.32 5.87
C LYS A 107 18.39 13.18 7.25
N GLY A 108 18.55 12.03 7.88
CA GLY A 108 18.05 11.78 9.24
C GLY A 108 17.84 10.30 9.53
N TRP A 109 17.19 10.02 10.65
CA TRP A 109 16.84 8.69 11.10
C TRP A 109 15.42 8.35 10.68
N LEU A 110 15.27 7.31 9.86
CA LEU A 110 13.97 6.80 9.43
C LEU A 110 13.80 5.37 9.92
N TRP A 111 12.60 5.03 10.35
CA TRP A 111 12.29 3.67 10.76
C TRP A 111 12.51 2.70 9.59
N LYS A 112 13.23 1.60 9.83
CA LYS A 112 13.56 0.59 8.82
C LYS A 112 12.32 0.06 8.10
N GLY A 113 11.19 -0.08 8.81
CA GLY A 113 9.93 -0.58 8.21
C GLY A 113 9.34 0.34 7.13
N ASN A 114 9.75 1.61 7.09
CA ASN A 114 9.35 2.54 6.04
C ASN A 114 10.34 2.59 4.87
N LEU A 115 11.43 1.83 4.92
CA LEU A 115 12.48 1.80 3.91
C LEU A 115 12.44 0.50 3.12
N ASN A 116 12.56 0.62 1.80
CA ASN A 116 12.44 -0.51 0.90
C ASN A 116 13.49 -0.48 -0.18
N ARG A 117 14.01 -1.65 -0.57
CA ARG A 117 15.09 -1.71 -1.57
C ARG A 117 14.59 -1.46 -3.00
N THR A 118 13.29 -1.59 -3.24
CA THR A 118 12.67 -1.44 -4.57
C THR A 118 11.86 -0.15 -4.65
N LYS A 119 11.99 0.59 -5.76
CA LYS A 119 11.22 1.82 -6.03
C LYS A 119 9.70 1.57 -6.09
N ASN A 120 9.26 0.40 -6.56
CA ASN A 120 7.91 0.26 -7.08
C ASN A 120 6.82 -0.14 -6.06
N LEU A 121 7.00 0.07 -4.75
CA LEU A 121 6.08 -0.49 -3.76
C LEU A 121 4.71 0.17 -3.68
N ALA A 122 4.64 1.50 -3.81
CA ALA A 122 3.34 2.18 -3.87
C ALA A 122 2.53 1.69 -5.09
N GLN A 123 3.22 1.48 -6.22
CA GLN A 123 2.61 0.89 -7.41
C GLN A 123 2.19 -0.56 -7.18
N ARG A 124 3.06 -1.41 -6.63
CA ARG A 124 2.75 -2.80 -6.28
C ARG A 124 1.54 -2.90 -5.34
N ALA A 125 1.45 -2.02 -4.35
CA ALA A 125 0.31 -1.95 -3.44
C ALA A 125 -0.98 -1.50 -4.17
N SER A 126 -0.87 -0.52 -5.07
CA SER A 126 -1.99 -0.07 -5.89
C SER A 126 -2.47 -1.14 -6.86
N ASP A 127 -1.55 -1.83 -7.51
CA ASP A 127 -1.84 -2.92 -8.43
C ASP A 127 -2.47 -4.08 -7.68
N LEU A 128 -1.89 -4.51 -6.56
CA LEU A 128 -2.43 -5.58 -5.73
C LEU A 128 -3.86 -5.27 -5.27
N ARG A 129 -4.14 -4.04 -4.82
CA ARG A 129 -5.49 -3.63 -4.44
C ARG A 129 -6.47 -3.72 -5.60
N ARG A 130 -6.12 -3.19 -6.77
CA ARG A 130 -6.98 -3.25 -7.96
C ARG A 130 -7.13 -4.68 -8.48
N PHE A 131 -6.08 -5.47 -8.39
CA PHE A 131 -6.06 -6.87 -8.79
C PHE A 131 -6.96 -7.72 -7.91
N LYS A 132 -6.99 -7.48 -6.59
CA LYS A 132 -7.96 -8.11 -5.67
C LYS A 132 -9.40 -7.87 -6.11
N VAL A 133 -9.72 -6.64 -6.52
CA VAL A 133 -11.06 -6.32 -7.04
C VAL A 133 -11.36 -7.10 -8.33
N ALA A 134 -10.43 -7.11 -9.30
CA ALA A 134 -10.60 -7.86 -10.54
C ALA A 134 -10.75 -9.38 -10.30
N TYR A 135 -9.96 -9.91 -9.36
CA TYR A 135 -9.98 -11.31 -8.96
C TYR A 135 -11.32 -11.71 -8.32
N TRP A 136 -11.84 -10.91 -7.39
CA TRP A 136 -13.14 -11.21 -6.77
C TRP A 136 -14.32 -10.93 -7.71
N ALA A 137 -14.20 -9.96 -8.62
CA ALA A 137 -15.21 -9.71 -9.65
C ALA A 137 -15.37 -10.88 -10.62
N LYS A 138 -14.30 -11.68 -10.84
CA LYS A 138 -14.40 -12.93 -11.60
C LYS A 138 -15.41 -13.90 -10.96
N GLY A 139 -15.66 -13.86 -9.66
CA GLY A 139 -16.55 -14.82 -8.99
C GLY A 139 -15.91 -16.20 -8.77
N ARG A 140 -16.57 -17.05 -7.96
CA ARG A 140 -16.19 -18.44 -7.70
C ARG A 140 -17.14 -19.36 -8.46
N HIS A 141 -16.61 -20.32 -9.20
CA HIS A 141 -17.37 -21.41 -9.82
C HIS A 141 -16.80 -22.74 -9.31
N GLY A 142 -17.68 -23.73 -9.08
CA GLY A 142 -17.41 -25.00 -8.37
C GLY A 142 -16.11 -25.75 -8.73
N ASP A 143 -15.70 -26.61 -7.79
CA ASP A 143 -14.45 -27.41 -7.72
C ASP A 143 -13.12 -26.66 -7.89
N MET A 144 -13.15 -25.36 -8.15
CA MET A 144 -11.96 -24.49 -8.28
C MET A 144 -11.63 -23.70 -7.00
N ASP A 145 -11.97 -24.26 -5.83
CA ASP A 145 -11.84 -23.62 -4.52
C ASP A 145 -10.39 -23.41 -4.03
N ASP A 146 -9.37 -23.83 -4.80
CA ASP A 146 -7.97 -23.82 -4.33
C ASP A 146 -7.05 -22.84 -5.06
N LEU A 147 -7.58 -21.77 -5.67
CA LEU A 147 -6.75 -20.57 -5.75
C LEU A 147 -6.65 -20.03 -4.33
N PRO A 148 -5.46 -19.97 -3.68
CA PRO A 148 -5.43 -19.69 -2.26
C PRO A 148 -5.79 -18.22 -2.09
N ASP A 149 -7.04 -17.98 -1.77
CA ASP A 149 -7.55 -16.70 -1.31
C ASP A 149 -6.67 -16.17 -0.20
N GLU A 150 -6.10 -17.07 0.61
CA GLU A 150 -5.10 -16.76 1.63
C GLU A 150 -3.80 -16.21 1.06
N ALA A 151 -3.29 -16.78 -0.03
CA ALA A 151 -2.09 -16.27 -0.72
C ALA A 151 -2.33 -14.87 -1.29
N LEU A 152 -3.53 -14.60 -1.85
CA LEU A 152 -3.87 -13.27 -2.34
C LEU A 152 -4.15 -12.28 -1.20
N ARG A 153 -4.86 -12.70 -0.14
CA ARG A 153 -5.17 -11.89 1.05
C ARG A 153 -3.88 -11.39 1.71
N ASN A 154 -2.93 -12.30 1.93
CA ASN A 154 -1.69 -12.04 2.66
C ASN A 154 -0.48 -11.81 1.75
N MET A 155 -0.68 -11.60 0.45
CA MET A 155 0.41 -11.43 -0.51
C MET A 155 1.37 -10.31 -0.08
N PRO A 156 2.65 -10.60 0.23
CA PRO A 156 3.59 -9.54 0.55
C PRO A 156 3.89 -8.75 -0.73
N LEU A 157 4.06 -7.44 -0.59
CA LEU A 157 4.30 -6.56 -1.74
C LEU A 157 5.55 -6.95 -2.55
N SER A 158 6.51 -7.62 -1.93
CA SER A 158 7.69 -8.19 -2.61
C SER A 158 7.33 -9.26 -3.63
N HIS A 159 6.24 -10.00 -3.45
CA HIS A 159 5.85 -11.14 -4.31
C HIS A 159 4.86 -10.76 -5.42
N VAL A 160 4.37 -9.52 -5.44
CA VAL A 160 3.29 -9.06 -6.32
C VAL A 160 3.51 -9.42 -7.80
N TYR A 161 4.75 -9.42 -8.29
CA TYR A 161 5.09 -9.77 -9.68
C TYR A 161 5.85 -11.10 -9.82
N ASN A 162 5.87 -11.95 -8.79
CA ASN A 162 6.56 -13.23 -8.84
C ASN A 162 5.71 -14.30 -9.55
N ILE A 163 6.38 -15.16 -10.32
CA ILE A 163 5.84 -16.45 -10.76
C ILE A 163 6.31 -17.52 -9.78
N SER A 164 5.40 -18.35 -9.31
CA SER A 164 5.69 -19.50 -8.47
C SER A 164 4.69 -20.63 -8.78
N TYR A 165 5.20 -21.85 -8.86
CA TYR A 165 4.38 -23.06 -8.93
C TYR A 165 3.82 -23.47 -7.56
N HIS A 166 4.40 -22.94 -6.48
CA HIS A 166 3.88 -23.10 -5.13
C HIS A 166 2.90 -21.99 -4.82
N ASP A 167 1.66 -22.40 -4.56
CA ASP A 167 0.50 -21.57 -4.30
C ASP A 167 0.70 -20.57 -3.14
N ASN A 168 1.43 -20.96 -2.09
CA ASN A 168 1.75 -20.08 -0.95
C ASN A 168 2.78 -18.97 -1.26
N LYS A 169 3.41 -18.99 -2.44
CA LYS A 169 4.37 -17.98 -2.93
C LYS A 169 3.93 -17.36 -4.26
N ALA A 170 2.74 -17.71 -4.75
CA ALA A 170 2.17 -17.21 -5.99
C ALA A 170 1.97 -15.69 -5.94
N GLY A 171 2.53 -14.98 -6.93
CA GLY A 171 2.23 -13.56 -7.20
C GLY A 171 1.08 -13.40 -8.19
N MET A 172 0.72 -12.15 -8.53
CA MET A 172 -0.34 -11.87 -9.51
C MET A 172 -0.13 -12.58 -10.85
N PRO A 173 1.10 -12.68 -11.41
CA PRO A 173 1.33 -13.48 -12.62
C PRO A 173 0.83 -14.92 -12.52
N SER A 174 1.03 -15.58 -11.38
CA SER A 174 0.63 -16.98 -11.21
C SER A 174 -0.90 -17.11 -11.20
N LEU A 175 -1.57 -16.16 -10.53
CA LEU A 175 -3.03 -16.09 -10.46
C LEU A 175 -3.65 -15.75 -11.83
N LEU A 176 -3.03 -14.84 -12.60
CA LEU A 176 -3.47 -14.46 -13.96
C LEU A 176 -3.56 -15.64 -14.93
N ARG A 177 -2.77 -16.70 -14.74
CA ARG A 177 -2.84 -17.92 -15.57
C ARG A 177 -4.15 -18.68 -15.38
N ARG A 178 -4.88 -18.42 -14.29
CA ARG A 178 -6.17 -19.03 -13.95
C ARG A 178 -7.35 -18.10 -14.23
N PHE A 179 -7.16 -16.99 -14.96
CA PHE A 179 -8.21 -16.02 -15.36
C PHE A 179 -8.96 -16.46 -16.64
N TYR A 180 -9.22 -17.75 -16.81
CA TYR A 180 -10.20 -18.22 -17.79
C TYR A 180 -11.62 -18.04 -17.24
N ALA A 181 -12.62 -17.95 -18.10
CA ALA A 181 -14.01 -17.65 -17.71
C ALA A 181 -14.99 -18.62 -18.35
N TRP A 182 -16.00 -19.03 -17.57
CA TRP A 182 -17.10 -19.91 -18.01
C TRP A 182 -18.38 -19.16 -18.37
N ASN A 183 -18.42 -17.84 -18.19
CA ASN A 183 -19.56 -17.01 -18.58
C ASN A 183 -19.08 -15.55 -18.73
N PRO A 184 -19.90 -14.69 -19.37
CA PRO A 184 -19.51 -13.30 -19.58
C PRO A 184 -19.28 -12.49 -18.31
N ARG A 185 -19.95 -12.80 -17.19
CA ARG A 185 -19.72 -12.15 -15.90
C ARG A 185 -18.30 -12.40 -15.40
N GLU A 186 -17.85 -13.65 -15.41
CA GLU A 186 -16.50 -14.01 -14.99
C GLU A 186 -15.43 -13.35 -15.89
N ALA A 187 -15.70 -13.27 -17.20
CA ALA A 187 -14.79 -12.69 -18.17
C ALA A 187 -14.51 -11.18 -17.92
N GLN A 188 -15.40 -10.48 -17.20
CA GLN A 188 -15.14 -9.11 -16.76
C GLN A 188 -13.91 -9.01 -15.85
N GLY A 189 -13.65 -10.01 -15.01
CA GLY A 189 -12.45 -10.07 -14.17
C GLY A 189 -11.15 -10.00 -14.99
N SER A 190 -11.12 -10.70 -16.14
CA SER A 190 -9.98 -10.68 -17.07
C SER A 190 -9.82 -9.33 -17.76
N LEU A 191 -10.91 -8.65 -18.12
CA LEU A 191 -10.88 -7.29 -18.66
C LEU A 191 -10.41 -6.26 -17.64
N MET A 192 -10.85 -6.38 -16.38
CA MET A 192 -10.39 -5.54 -15.28
C MET A 192 -8.90 -5.75 -15.01
N ALA A 193 -8.43 -7.00 -15.01
CA ALA A 193 -7.02 -7.32 -14.85
C ALA A 193 -6.15 -6.69 -15.95
N TYR A 194 -6.58 -6.78 -17.21
CA TYR A 194 -5.93 -6.08 -18.32
C TYR A 194 -5.83 -4.57 -18.08
N ALA A 195 -6.92 -3.91 -17.63
CA ALA A 195 -6.97 -2.47 -17.44
C ALA A 195 -5.95 -1.95 -16.41
N ILE A 196 -5.57 -2.77 -15.42
CA ILE A 196 -4.56 -2.41 -14.41
C ILE A 196 -3.17 -2.20 -15.05
N PHE A 197 -2.86 -2.99 -16.09
CA PHE A 197 -1.52 -3.06 -16.68
C PHE A 197 -1.40 -2.46 -18.08
N LYS A 198 -2.52 -2.02 -18.67
CA LYS A 198 -2.55 -1.39 -20.00
C LYS A 198 -1.49 -0.29 -20.12
N GLY A 199 -0.65 -0.38 -21.16
CA GLY A 199 0.34 0.64 -21.50
C GLY A 199 1.63 0.58 -20.69
N ARG A 200 1.84 -0.47 -19.87
CA ARG A 200 3.02 -0.60 -19.00
C ARG A 200 4.15 -1.45 -19.58
N PHE A 201 3.93 -2.02 -20.76
CA PHE A 201 4.89 -2.90 -21.44
C PHE A 201 5.43 -2.25 -22.71
N ASP A 202 6.33 -2.93 -23.42
CA ASP A 202 6.77 -2.50 -24.74
C ASP A 202 5.61 -2.48 -25.76
N ALA A 203 5.83 -1.81 -26.90
CA ALA A 203 4.81 -1.63 -27.93
C ALA A 203 4.26 -2.96 -28.47
N LYS A 204 5.12 -3.96 -28.70
CA LYS A 204 4.72 -5.27 -29.23
C LYS A 204 3.86 -6.02 -28.21
N THR A 205 4.26 -6.01 -26.95
CA THR A 205 3.50 -6.63 -25.86
C THR A 205 2.15 -5.95 -25.66
N ASN A 206 2.08 -4.62 -25.60
CA ASN A 206 0.82 -3.89 -25.47
C ASN A 206 -0.12 -4.16 -26.66
N ALA A 207 0.41 -4.20 -27.89
CA ALA A 207 -0.38 -4.50 -29.09
C ALA A 207 -0.96 -5.92 -29.02
N LYS A 208 -0.17 -6.92 -28.59
CA LYS A 208 -0.66 -8.29 -28.40
C LYS A 208 -1.77 -8.35 -27.36
N LEU A 209 -1.57 -7.73 -26.20
CA LEU A 209 -2.55 -7.72 -25.11
C LEU A 209 -3.86 -7.03 -25.52
N LEU A 210 -3.77 -5.93 -26.29
CA LEU A 210 -4.96 -5.25 -26.83
C LEU A 210 -5.75 -6.16 -27.78
N ARG A 211 -5.09 -6.89 -28.69
CA ARG A 211 -5.76 -7.85 -29.58
C ARG A 211 -6.49 -8.94 -28.80
N LEU A 212 -5.83 -9.54 -27.80
CA LEU A 212 -6.42 -10.58 -26.95
C LEU A 212 -7.61 -10.04 -26.14
N LYS A 213 -7.49 -8.85 -25.56
CA LYS A 213 -8.60 -8.17 -24.89
C LYS A 213 -9.78 -7.94 -25.82
N ASN A 214 -9.55 -7.52 -27.06
CA ASN A 214 -10.63 -7.31 -28.03
C ASN A 214 -11.30 -8.62 -28.44
N ARG A 215 -10.55 -9.73 -28.54
CA ARG A 215 -11.12 -11.08 -28.73
C ARG A 215 -12.06 -11.44 -27.58
N VAL A 216 -11.65 -11.26 -26.32
CA VAL A 216 -12.52 -11.50 -25.16
C VAL A 216 -13.82 -10.70 -25.24
N GLN A 217 -13.75 -9.41 -25.59
CA GLN A 217 -14.96 -8.58 -25.75
C GLN A 217 -15.87 -9.06 -26.88
N LYS A 218 -15.28 -9.50 -28.00
CA LYS A 218 -16.03 -10.09 -29.11
C LYS A 218 -16.77 -11.34 -28.65
N GLU A 219 -16.11 -12.24 -27.93
CA GLU A 219 -16.76 -13.46 -27.40
C GLU A 219 -17.88 -13.12 -26.42
N ILE A 220 -17.66 -12.18 -25.48
CA ILE A 220 -18.70 -11.71 -24.56
C ILE A 220 -19.93 -11.18 -25.32
N SER A 221 -19.74 -10.44 -26.41
CA SER A 221 -20.85 -9.84 -27.17
C SER A 221 -21.77 -10.85 -27.86
N GLN A 222 -21.37 -12.12 -27.96
CA GLN A 222 -22.21 -13.18 -28.53
C GLN A 222 -23.31 -13.65 -27.58
N TYR A 223 -23.22 -13.32 -26.29
CA TYR A 223 -24.15 -13.79 -25.26
C TYR A 223 -25.23 -12.75 -24.97
N LYS A 224 -26.49 -13.20 -24.93
CA LYS A 224 -27.64 -12.35 -24.58
C LYS A 224 -27.78 -12.11 -23.06
N SER A 225 -27.17 -12.96 -22.24
CA SER A 225 -27.15 -12.84 -20.78
C SER A 225 -25.75 -13.18 -20.25
N HIS A 226 -25.39 -12.55 -19.13
CA HIS A 226 -24.06 -12.67 -18.51
C HIS A 226 -23.87 -13.93 -17.68
N ASP A 227 -24.96 -14.68 -17.43
CA ASP A 227 -24.99 -15.85 -16.56
C ASP A 227 -25.10 -17.17 -17.34
N VAL A 228 -25.05 -17.10 -18.68
CA VAL A 228 -25.10 -18.29 -19.54
C VAL A 228 -23.73 -18.98 -19.54
N VAL A 229 -23.74 -20.30 -19.35
CA VAL A 229 -22.54 -21.15 -19.49
C VAL A 229 -21.95 -20.97 -20.88
N SER A 230 -20.67 -20.66 -20.94
CA SER A 230 -19.99 -20.28 -22.17
C SER A 230 -19.59 -21.47 -23.02
N THR A 231 -19.41 -21.20 -24.30
CA THR A 231 -18.67 -22.04 -25.22
C THR A 231 -17.18 -22.04 -24.90
N ASP A 232 -16.45 -23.04 -25.40
CA ASP A 232 -15.00 -23.16 -25.31
C ASP A 232 -14.28 -21.90 -25.82
N ASN A 233 -14.88 -21.15 -26.75
CA ASN A 233 -14.31 -19.93 -27.32
C ASN A 233 -14.07 -18.82 -26.28
N LEU A 234 -14.99 -18.63 -25.31
CA LEU A 234 -14.82 -17.61 -24.27
C LEU A 234 -13.73 -18.03 -23.29
N TRP A 235 -13.72 -19.31 -22.93
CA TRP A 235 -12.71 -19.91 -22.08
C TRP A 235 -11.32 -19.74 -22.71
N ASP A 236 -11.15 -20.09 -23.98
CA ASP A 236 -9.90 -19.94 -24.73
C ASP A 236 -9.45 -18.48 -24.81
N ALA A 237 -10.37 -17.57 -25.16
CA ALA A 237 -10.05 -16.16 -25.31
C ALA A 237 -9.56 -15.55 -23.97
N THR A 238 -10.20 -15.92 -22.87
CA THR A 238 -9.82 -15.45 -21.53
C THR A 238 -8.56 -16.13 -21.00
N ASN A 239 -8.36 -17.43 -21.26
CA ASN A 239 -7.13 -18.15 -20.97
C ASN A 239 -5.94 -17.52 -21.70
N ASP A 240 -6.04 -17.30 -23.02
CA ASP A 240 -4.99 -16.68 -23.83
C ASP A 240 -4.59 -15.29 -23.29
N LEU A 241 -5.59 -14.46 -22.95
CA LEU A 241 -5.36 -13.16 -22.33
C LEU A 241 -4.66 -13.30 -20.97
N GLY A 242 -5.12 -14.23 -20.13
CA GLY A 242 -4.55 -14.50 -18.81
C GLY A 242 -3.09 -14.95 -18.87
N GLN A 243 -2.75 -15.90 -19.75
CA GLN A 243 -1.37 -16.36 -19.96
C GLN A 243 -0.46 -15.23 -20.47
N ALA A 244 -0.94 -14.45 -21.45
CA ALA A 244 -0.16 -13.33 -21.99
C ALA A 244 0.06 -12.23 -20.96
N LEU A 245 -0.97 -11.88 -20.18
CA LEU A 245 -0.86 -10.94 -19.06
C LEU A 245 0.08 -11.44 -17.99
N SER A 246 0.00 -12.72 -17.61
CA SER A 246 0.90 -13.35 -16.64
C SER A 246 2.36 -13.13 -17.02
N LYS A 247 2.72 -13.48 -18.26
CA LYS A 247 4.08 -13.32 -18.79
C LYS A 247 4.53 -11.87 -18.77
N ALA A 248 3.67 -10.94 -19.19
CA ALA A 248 3.99 -9.52 -19.22
C ALA A 248 4.15 -8.92 -17.82
N VAL A 249 3.22 -9.20 -16.89
CA VAL A 249 3.26 -8.67 -15.51
C VAL A 249 4.49 -9.16 -14.75
N HIS A 250 4.97 -10.37 -15.03
CA HIS A 250 6.20 -10.87 -14.44
C HIS A 250 7.43 -9.99 -14.74
N THR A 251 7.49 -9.34 -15.91
CA THR A 251 8.61 -8.47 -16.28
C THR A 251 8.64 -7.13 -15.52
N LEU A 252 7.63 -6.85 -14.70
CA LEU A 252 7.59 -5.66 -13.82
C LEU A 252 8.30 -5.90 -12.47
N GLY A 253 8.67 -7.17 -12.21
CA GLY A 253 9.32 -7.70 -11.00
C GLY A 253 10.71 -7.19 -10.74
#